data_AF-A0A560W839-F1
#
_entry.id   AF-A0A560W839-F1
#
_cell.length_a   1.000
_cell.length_b   1.000
_cell.length_c   1.000
_cell.angle_alpha   90.00
_cell.angle_beta   90.00
_cell.angle_gamma   90.00
#
_symmetry.space_group_name_H-M   'P 1'
#
loop_
_entity.id
_entity.type
_entity.pdbx_description
1 polymer ?
#
loop_
_entity_poly.entity_id
_entity_poly.type
_entity_poly.pdbx_seq_one_letter_code
_entity_poly.pdbx_strand_id
1 'polypeptide(L)'
;MAPVSTHRPPSPAVAALREPALSLRLLLVAALACALTLLGGSPAQAHAQLVRSSPDDGATLAAVPPEVALTFNEEVNPDFVTVTVSGDTGQASTGEPEVDGDTVYQGLDPRMEQGDYTIAYKVTSADGHPVSGTLSFTYASSGEERDAGAPAATSSDASGEDGESEPSQDGSASEGDGETSGSAEATGEEPSDPSETSATSESPESSESSESSTSSEDSSDEPSTSATSTDSAEATETADDAAPWWLWLLVALGALALIGGLITYLARRGDRDADYDLRSDRYDDGEPDVRRLRDDDPR
;
A
#
# COMPACT_ATOMS: atom_id res chain seq x y z
N MET A 1 14.96 -101.50 -0.61
CA MET A 1 15.08 -100.16 -1.24
C MET A 1 14.35 -99.16 -0.35
N ALA A 2 15.08 -98.33 0.39
CA ALA A 2 14.53 -97.31 1.29
C ALA A 2 14.92 -95.92 0.76
N PRO A 3 14.04 -94.91 0.81
CA PRO A 3 14.31 -93.59 0.23
C PRO A 3 15.21 -92.73 1.14
N VAL A 4 16.24 -92.15 0.54
CA VAL A 4 17.13 -91.17 1.17
C VAL A 4 16.41 -89.82 1.25
N SER A 5 16.38 -89.25 2.45
CA SER A 5 15.77 -87.96 2.78
C SER A 5 16.52 -86.79 2.14
N THR A 6 15.80 -85.91 1.45
CA THR A 6 16.32 -84.66 0.89
C THR A 6 16.25 -83.54 1.93
N HIS A 7 17.40 -82.91 2.20
CA HIS A 7 17.51 -81.77 3.11
C HIS A 7 17.06 -80.48 2.39
N ARG A 8 15.98 -79.86 2.86
CA ARG A 8 15.52 -78.53 2.39
C ARG A 8 16.32 -77.44 3.11
N PRO A 9 16.90 -76.44 2.41
CA PRO A 9 17.57 -75.32 3.07
C PRO A 9 16.56 -74.31 3.65
N PRO A 10 16.91 -73.55 4.70
CA PRO A 10 16.06 -72.50 5.26
C PRO A 10 15.95 -71.29 4.33
N SER A 11 14.73 -70.76 4.19
CA SER A 11 14.43 -69.54 3.43
C SER A 11 15.12 -68.31 4.05
N PRO A 12 15.75 -67.42 3.26
CA PRO A 12 16.19 -66.13 3.78
C PRO A 12 14.97 -65.25 4.12
N ALA A 13 15.05 -64.62 5.28
CA ALA A 13 14.06 -63.72 5.84
C ALA A 13 13.70 -62.58 4.87
N VAL A 14 12.40 -62.31 4.77
CA VAL A 14 11.84 -61.20 3.99
C VAL A 14 12.29 -59.90 4.66
N ALA A 15 13.08 -59.09 3.94
CA ALA A 15 13.54 -57.79 4.41
C ALA A 15 12.33 -56.85 4.58
N ALA A 16 12.13 -56.36 5.80
CA ALA A 16 11.11 -55.37 6.13
C ALA A 16 11.36 -54.08 5.33
N LEU A 17 10.43 -53.74 4.44
CA LEU A 17 10.40 -52.46 3.72
C LEU A 17 10.07 -51.36 4.72
N ARG A 18 11.09 -50.59 5.10
CA ARG A 18 10.95 -49.41 5.97
C ARG A 18 10.16 -48.32 5.25
N GLU A 19 9.36 -47.61 6.05
CA GLU A 19 8.17 -46.86 5.67
C GLU A 19 8.39 -45.61 4.79
N PRO A 20 7.73 -45.46 3.63
CA PRO A 20 7.79 -44.26 2.79
C PRO A 20 6.92 -43.09 3.31
N ALA A 21 6.29 -43.21 4.47
CA ALA A 21 5.30 -42.24 4.95
C ALA A 21 5.93 -40.96 5.55
N LEU A 22 7.14 -41.06 6.12
CA LEU A 22 7.84 -39.94 6.73
C LEU A 22 8.37 -38.95 5.68
N SER A 23 8.80 -39.45 4.52
CA SER A 23 9.29 -38.67 3.39
C SER A 23 8.20 -37.86 2.69
N LEU A 24 6.97 -38.39 2.59
CA LEU A 24 5.85 -37.65 1.99
C LEU A 24 5.36 -36.51 2.88
N ARG A 25 5.30 -36.71 4.20
CA ARG A 25 4.94 -35.64 5.14
C ARG A 25 5.95 -34.50 5.12
N LEU A 26 7.24 -34.82 5.07
CA LEU A 26 8.31 -33.82 4.98
C LEU A 26 8.23 -33.02 3.67
N LEU A 27 7.95 -33.69 2.54
CA LEU A 27 7.75 -33.02 1.25
C LEU A 27 6.51 -32.12 1.24
N LEU A 28 5.41 -32.53 1.87
CA LEU A 28 4.20 -31.70 2.00
C LEU A 28 4.45 -30.45 2.85
N VAL A 29 5.16 -30.59 3.97
CA VAL A 29 5.53 -29.44 4.82
C VAL A 29 6.46 -28.49 4.06
N ALA A 30 7.44 -29.02 3.32
CA ALA A 30 8.33 -28.21 2.49
C ALA A 30 7.59 -27.49 1.35
N ALA A 31 6.65 -28.17 0.68
CA ALA A 31 5.84 -27.58 -0.38
C ALA A 31 4.90 -26.48 0.17
N LEU A 32 4.29 -26.71 1.34
CA LEU A 32 3.44 -25.71 2.00
C LEU A 32 4.26 -24.51 2.48
N ALA A 33 5.44 -24.73 3.05
CA ALA A 33 6.36 -23.66 3.45
C ALA A 33 6.82 -22.82 2.23
N CYS A 34 7.19 -23.47 1.13
CA CYS A 34 7.46 -22.77 -0.14
C CYS A 34 6.24 -21.97 -0.60
N ALA A 35 5.05 -22.59 -0.65
CA ALA A 35 3.84 -21.90 -1.09
C ALA A 35 3.51 -20.66 -0.23
N LEU A 36 3.73 -20.73 1.09
CA LEU A 36 3.57 -19.58 1.98
C LEU A 36 4.59 -18.47 1.70
N THR A 37 5.85 -18.81 1.37
CA THR A 37 6.87 -17.79 1.01
C THR A 37 6.57 -17.10 -0.31
N LEU A 38 5.89 -17.76 -1.26
CA LEU A 38 5.49 -17.14 -2.53
C LEU A 38 4.23 -16.27 -2.41
N LEU A 39 3.45 -16.39 -1.32
CA LEU A 39 2.20 -15.65 -1.12
C LEU A 39 2.34 -14.42 -0.21
N GLY A 40 3.47 -14.23 0.47
CA GLY A 40 3.57 -13.30 1.60
C GLY A 40 4.66 -12.25 1.43
N GLY A 41 4.33 -11.15 0.76
CA GLY A 41 5.17 -9.96 0.75
C GLY A 41 4.73 -8.97 -0.30
N SER A 42 3.55 -8.35 -0.15
CA SER A 42 3.38 -7.02 -0.73
C SER A 42 4.51 -6.14 -0.19
N PRO A 43 5.18 -5.32 -1.01
CA PRO A 43 6.14 -4.37 -0.47
C PRO A 43 5.40 -3.52 0.56
N ALA A 44 5.80 -3.61 1.82
CA ALA A 44 5.37 -2.65 2.82
C ALA A 44 6.00 -1.32 2.39
N GLN A 45 5.21 -0.48 1.72
CA GLN A 45 5.56 0.91 1.45
C GLN A 45 5.57 1.62 2.80
N ALA A 46 6.74 1.62 3.45
CA ALA A 46 7.00 2.22 4.76
C ALA A 46 7.60 3.62 4.59
N HIS A 47 7.11 4.36 3.60
CA HIS A 47 7.56 5.72 3.33
C HIS A 47 6.35 6.63 3.29
N ALA A 48 6.49 7.86 3.80
CA ALA A 48 5.44 8.88 3.72
C ALA A 48 5.11 9.21 2.26
N GLN A 49 4.02 8.65 1.76
CA GLN A 49 3.44 8.98 0.48
C GLN A 49 2.36 10.03 0.66
N LEU A 50 2.33 11.01 -0.24
CA LEU A 50 1.21 11.93 -0.31
C LEU A 50 -0.04 11.13 -0.74
N VAL A 51 -1.07 11.15 0.10
CA VAL A 51 -2.34 10.45 -0.16
C VAL A 51 -3.48 11.40 -0.52
N ARG A 52 -3.37 12.66 -0.10
CA ARG A 52 -4.37 13.70 -0.39
C ARG A 52 -3.73 15.08 -0.36
N SER A 53 -4.26 15.98 -1.19
CA SER A 53 -3.96 17.40 -1.12
C SER A 53 -5.24 18.23 -1.13
N SER A 54 -5.16 19.44 -0.60
CA SER A 54 -6.16 20.49 -0.78
C SER A 54 -5.40 21.77 -1.08
N PRO A 55 -5.50 22.35 -2.29
CA PRO A 55 -6.27 21.88 -3.45
C PRO A 55 -5.86 20.48 -3.95
N ASP A 56 -6.79 19.77 -4.59
CA ASP A 56 -6.46 18.56 -5.34
C ASP A 56 -5.49 18.91 -6.50
N ASP A 57 -4.66 17.94 -6.91
CA ASP A 57 -3.76 18.13 -8.06
C ASP A 57 -4.56 18.41 -9.34
N GLY A 58 -4.19 19.48 -10.04
CA GLY A 58 -4.86 19.99 -11.22
C GLY A 58 -6.17 20.75 -10.94
N ALA A 59 -6.50 21.04 -9.67
CA ALA A 59 -7.73 21.76 -9.34
C ALA A 59 -7.75 23.18 -9.91
N THR A 60 -8.93 23.66 -10.31
CA THR A 60 -9.17 25.08 -10.63
C THR A 60 -10.00 25.72 -9.52
N LEU A 61 -9.49 26.80 -8.94
CA LEU A 61 -10.08 27.50 -7.80
C LEU A 61 -10.68 28.83 -8.25
N ALA A 62 -11.89 29.13 -7.77
CA ALA A 62 -12.53 30.42 -7.98
C ALA A 62 -12.09 31.50 -6.97
N ALA A 63 -11.44 31.09 -5.87
CA ALA A 63 -10.96 31.95 -4.81
C ALA A 63 -9.64 31.41 -4.26
N VAL A 64 -8.80 32.29 -3.71
CA VAL A 64 -7.56 31.91 -3.05
C VAL A 64 -7.90 31.24 -1.71
N PRO A 65 -7.50 29.97 -1.48
CA PRO A 65 -7.63 29.37 -0.16
C PRO A 65 -6.59 29.99 0.79
N PRO A 66 -6.84 29.97 2.12
CA PRO A 66 -5.89 30.53 3.08
C PRO A 66 -4.55 29.79 3.10
N GLU A 67 -4.56 28.50 2.75
CA GLU A 67 -3.41 27.61 2.79
C GLU A 67 -3.59 26.45 1.81
N VAL A 68 -2.49 25.75 1.53
CA VAL A 68 -2.52 24.40 0.97
C VAL A 68 -2.29 23.38 2.09
N ALA A 69 -2.95 22.23 2.00
CA ALA A 69 -2.79 21.12 2.92
C ALA A 69 -2.34 19.87 2.17
N LEU A 70 -1.31 19.19 2.67
CA LEU A 70 -0.72 17.98 2.12
C LEU A 70 -0.79 16.88 3.18
N THR A 71 -1.61 15.86 2.94
CA THR A 71 -1.81 14.73 3.86
C THR A 71 -1.04 13.52 3.38
N PHE A 72 -0.27 12.93 4.28
CA PHE A 72 0.55 11.74 4.03
C PHE A 72 -0.07 10.50 4.69
N ASN A 73 0.37 9.31 4.29
CA ASN A 73 -0.06 8.06 4.94
C ASN A 73 0.65 7.79 6.28
N GLU A 74 1.61 8.62 6.66
CA GLU A 74 2.43 8.49 7.87
C GLU A 74 2.72 9.88 8.48
N GLU A 75 3.06 9.89 9.77
CA GLU A 75 3.41 11.11 10.50
C GLU A 75 4.67 11.77 9.90
N VAL A 76 4.64 13.10 9.82
CA VAL A 76 5.72 13.92 9.28
C VAL A 76 6.55 14.51 10.41
N ASN A 77 7.87 14.50 10.27
CA ASN A 77 8.77 15.15 11.21
C ASN A 77 8.74 16.69 11.00
N PRO A 78 8.30 17.48 11.99
CA PRO A 78 8.14 18.93 11.85
C PRO A 78 9.45 19.69 11.62
N ASP A 79 10.59 19.14 12.03
CA ASP A 79 11.90 19.80 11.87
C ASP A 79 12.44 19.74 10.43
N PHE A 80 11.85 18.89 9.57
CA PHE A 80 12.35 18.59 8.23
C PHE A 80 11.26 18.67 7.17
N VAL A 81 10.58 19.81 7.13
CA VAL A 81 9.53 20.13 6.16
C VAL A 81 9.88 21.38 5.35
N THR A 82 9.61 21.33 4.06
CA THR A 82 9.63 22.49 3.18
C THR A 82 8.47 22.38 2.22
N VAL A 83 7.65 23.41 2.16
CA VAL A 83 6.61 23.56 1.14
C VAL A 83 6.81 24.92 0.49
N THR A 84 6.67 24.97 -0.82
CA THR A 84 6.76 26.21 -1.59
C THR A 84 5.67 26.21 -2.63
N VAL A 85 4.93 27.30 -2.69
CA VAL A 85 3.92 27.52 -3.73
C VAL A 85 4.39 28.67 -4.58
N SER A 86 4.48 28.47 -5.89
CA SER A 86 4.98 29.48 -6.84
C SER A 86 4.16 29.47 -8.13
N GLY A 87 3.93 30.65 -8.68
CA GLY A 87 3.34 30.86 -10.00
C GLY A 87 4.24 31.73 -10.88
N ASP A 88 3.70 32.21 -12.01
CA ASP A 88 4.46 33.02 -12.98
C ASP A 88 5.00 34.33 -12.40
N THR A 89 4.31 34.89 -11.41
CA THR A 89 4.65 36.17 -10.78
C THR A 89 5.59 36.03 -9.58
N GLY A 90 5.91 34.79 -9.19
CA GLY A 90 6.83 34.48 -8.09
C GLY A 90 6.24 33.55 -7.05
N GLN A 91 6.83 33.58 -5.85
CA GLN A 91 6.40 32.75 -4.73
C GLN A 91 5.10 33.30 -4.12
N ALA A 92 4.12 32.41 -3.92
CA ALA A 92 2.83 32.67 -3.31
C ALA A 92 2.68 32.06 -1.90
N SER A 93 3.59 31.19 -1.48
CA SER A 93 3.61 30.69 -0.08
C SER A 93 4.06 31.77 0.90
N THR A 94 3.46 31.79 2.10
CA THR A 94 3.78 32.75 3.17
C THR A 94 4.04 32.04 4.50
N GLY A 95 5.00 32.56 5.26
CA GLY A 95 5.39 31.97 6.54
C GLY A 95 6.11 30.62 6.41
N GLU A 96 6.31 29.96 7.55
CA GLU A 96 6.84 28.60 7.63
C GLU A 96 5.70 27.56 7.53
N PRO A 97 5.95 26.36 6.99
CA PRO A 97 4.97 25.28 7.02
C PRO A 97 4.63 24.87 8.45
N GLU A 98 3.36 24.58 8.71
CA GLU A 98 2.89 24.01 9.98
C GLU A 98 2.60 22.51 9.80
N VAL A 99 2.87 21.70 10.83
CA VAL A 99 2.68 20.25 10.78
C VAL A 99 1.76 19.82 11.91
N ASP A 100 0.71 19.07 11.56
CA ASP A 100 -0.21 18.41 12.48
C ASP A 100 -0.29 16.92 12.13
N GLY A 101 0.46 16.10 12.86
CA GLY A 101 0.56 14.66 12.62
C GLY A 101 1.06 14.32 11.22
N ASP A 102 0.18 13.76 10.39
CA ASP A 102 0.45 13.36 9.00
C ASP A 102 0.14 14.45 7.97
N THR A 103 -0.32 15.64 8.39
CA THR A 103 -0.73 16.71 7.48
C THR A 103 0.16 17.94 7.64
N VAL A 104 0.63 18.46 6.50
CA VAL A 104 1.43 19.69 6.40
C VAL A 104 0.60 20.80 5.79
N TYR A 105 0.59 21.96 6.43
CA TYR A 105 -0.08 23.16 5.99
C TYR A 105 0.92 24.23 5.56
N GLN A 106 0.62 24.94 4.48
CA GLN A 106 1.43 26.07 4.02
C GLN A 106 0.52 27.23 3.64
N GLY A 107 0.64 28.33 4.37
CA GLY A 107 -0.11 29.55 4.11
C GLY A 107 0.14 30.11 2.72
N LEU A 108 -0.88 30.71 2.12
CA LEU A 108 -0.83 31.39 0.82
C LEU A 108 -1.01 32.89 0.97
N ASP A 109 -0.36 33.68 0.10
CA ASP A 109 -0.60 35.11 0.01
C ASP A 109 -2.01 35.36 -0.56
N PRO A 110 -2.93 35.98 0.20
CA PRO A 110 -4.27 36.29 -0.31
C PRO A 110 -4.27 37.27 -1.49
N ARG A 111 -3.13 37.89 -1.83
CA ARG A 111 -2.95 38.80 -2.95
C ARG A 111 -2.38 38.13 -4.21
N MET A 112 -2.20 36.81 -4.20
CA MET A 112 -1.72 36.07 -5.37
C MET A 112 -2.59 36.34 -6.60
N GLU A 113 -1.97 36.51 -7.76
CA GLU A 113 -2.66 36.82 -9.01
C GLU A 113 -3.31 35.59 -9.62
N GLN A 114 -4.24 35.77 -10.56
CA GLN A 114 -4.80 34.65 -11.31
C GLN A 114 -3.71 33.99 -12.16
N GLY A 115 -3.71 32.66 -12.23
CA GLY A 115 -2.71 31.90 -12.97
C GLY A 115 -2.54 30.47 -12.49
N ASP A 116 -1.54 29.82 -13.06
CA ASP A 116 -1.15 28.46 -12.69
C ASP A 116 -0.09 28.50 -11.58
N TYR A 117 -0.24 27.61 -10.62
CA TYR A 117 0.60 27.50 -9.44
C TYR A 117 1.12 26.07 -9.29
N THR A 118 2.37 25.97 -8.87
CA THR A 118 3.02 24.71 -8.51
C THR A 118 3.27 24.68 -7.01
N ILE A 119 2.81 23.63 -6.36
CA ILE A 119 3.14 23.28 -4.98
C ILE A 119 4.32 22.31 -5.05
N ALA A 120 5.50 22.72 -4.61
CA ALA A 120 6.64 21.84 -4.42
C ALA A 120 6.81 21.54 -2.93
N TYR A 121 6.98 20.27 -2.58
CA TYR A 121 7.19 19.86 -1.20
C TYR A 121 8.38 18.92 -1.05
N LYS A 122 8.99 18.99 0.12
CA LYS A 122 9.94 18.02 0.64
C LYS A 122 9.63 17.82 2.13
N VAL A 123 9.31 16.59 2.50
CA VAL A 123 8.99 16.21 3.87
C VAL A 123 9.89 15.05 4.28
N THR A 124 10.11 14.87 5.58
CA THR A 124 10.74 13.66 6.11
C THR A 124 9.73 12.98 7.03
N SER A 125 9.42 11.71 6.79
CA SER A 125 8.56 10.94 7.71
C SER A 125 9.20 10.81 9.09
N ALA A 126 8.40 10.48 10.10
CA ALA A 126 8.87 10.19 11.45
C ALA A 126 9.91 9.05 11.50
N ASP A 127 9.94 8.17 10.50
CA ASP A 127 10.93 7.10 10.35
C ASP A 127 12.28 7.55 9.75
N GLY A 128 12.38 8.80 9.30
CA GLY A 128 13.61 9.44 8.81
C GLY A 128 13.81 9.43 7.30
N HIS A 129 12.87 8.95 6.49
CA HIS A 129 13.00 8.96 5.04
C HIS A 129 12.47 10.26 4.40
N PRO A 130 13.27 10.97 3.59
CA PRO A 130 12.80 12.15 2.88
C PRO A 130 11.97 11.76 1.65
N VAL A 131 10.84 12.44 1.46
CA VAL A 131 9.98 12.34 0.29
C VAL A 131 9.78 13.73 -0.30
N SER A 132 9.70 13.81 -1.62
CA SER A 132 9.53 15.07 -2.33
C SER A 132 8.59 14.89 -3.51
N GLY A 133 7.89 15.94 -3.89
CA GLY A 133 6.99 15.91 -5.03
C GLY A 133 6.49 17.30 -5.40
N THR A 134 5.68 17.32 -6.46
CA THR A 134 5.06 18.52 -6.98
C THR A 134 3.61 18.27 -7.33
N LEU A 135 2.76 19.27 -7.10
CA LEU A 135 1.36 19.32 -7.50
C LEU A 135 1.10 20.64 -8.22
N SER A 136 0.02 20.71 -8.97
CA SER A 136 -0.39 21.91 -9.69
C SER A 136 -1.82 22.32 -9.31
N PHE A 137 -2.13 23.61 -9.35
CA PHE A 137 -3.50 24.10 -9.33
C PHE A 137 -3.58 25.44 -10.07
N THR A 138 -4.77 25.79 -10.56
CA THR A 138 -5.03 27.05 -11.24
C THR A 138 -5.93 27.91 -10.37
N TYR A 139 -5.58 29.19 -10.15
CA TYR A 139 -6.48 30.18 -9.58
C TYR A 139 -7.08 31.04 -10.70
N ALA A 140 -8.38 30.93 -10.90
CA ALA A 140 -9.16 31.68 -11.88
C ALA A 140 -10.36 32.32 -11.19
N SER A 141 -10.20 33.56 -10.75
CA SER A 141 -11.29 34.31 -10.11
C SER A 141 -12.44 34.47 -11.09
N SER A 142 -13.66 34.15 -10.64
CA SER A 142 -14.87 34.33 -11.45
C SER A 142 -15.27 35.81 -11.65
N GLY A 143 -14.36 36.75 -11.41
CA GLY A 143 -14.57 38.20 -11.47
C GLY A 143 -14.33 38.85 -12.83
N GLU A 144 -13.69 38.17 -13.78
CA GLU A 144 -13.66 38.62 -15.17
C GLU A 144 -14.59 37.73 -16.00
N GLU A 145 -15.86 38.10 -16.04
CA GLU A 145 -16.64 37.93 -17.27
C GLU A 145 -15.83 38.59 -18.39
N ARG A 146 -15.01 37.78 -19.07
CA ARG A 146 -14.42 38.14 -20.35
C ARG A 146 -15.60 38.54 -21.23
N ASP A 147 -15.73 39.84 -21.48
CA ASP A 147 -16.66 40.50 -22.39
C ASP A 147 -16.68 39.77 -23.74
N ALA A 148 -17.46 38.68 -23.81
CA ALA A 148 -17.87 38.06 -25.04
C ALA A 148 -19.10 38.84 -25.47
N GLY A 149 -18.85 39.98 -26.13
CA GLY A 149 -19.83 40.97 -26.51
C GLY A 149 -21.20 40.39 -26.84
N ALA A 150 -22.14 40.59 -25.92
CA ALA A 150 -23.56 40.50 -26.23
C ALA A 150 -23.90 41.71 -27.12
N PRO A 151 -24.54 41.51 -28.30
CA PRO A 151 -24.96 42.64 -29.11
C PRO A 151 -26.01 43.42 -28.34
N ALA A 152 -25.86 44.75 -28.36
CA ALA A 152 -26.77 45.71 -27.74
C ALA A 152 -28.24 45.34 -27.96
N ALA A 153 -28.93 44.96 -26.89
CA ALA A 153 -30.39 44.93 -26.88
C ALA A 153 -30.87 46.39 -26.86
N THR A 154 -31.37 46.85 -28.01
CA THR A 154 -32.13 48.09 -28.11
C THR A 154 -33.41 47.95 -27.30
N SER A 155 -33.56 48.77 -26.27
CA SER A 155 -34.86 49.05 -25.66
C SER A 155 -35.83 49.53 -26.74
N SER A 156 -36.93 48.79 -26.94
CA SER A 156 -38.14 49.31 -27.57
C SER A 156 -39.29 49.07 -26.60
N ASP A 157 -39.68 50.18 -26.00
CA ASP A 157 -40.91 50.38 -25.25
C ASP A 157 -42.11 50.31 -26.20
N ALA A 158 -43.07 49.43 -25.94
CA ALA A 158 -44.44 49.52 -26.45
C ALA A 158 -45.40 48.78 -25.51
N SER A 159 -46.28 49.56 -24.90
CA SER A 159 -47.39 49.18 -24.02
C SER A 159 -48.52 48.36 -24.68
N GLY A 160 -49.25 47.65 -23.81
CA GLY A 160 -50.65 47.21 -23.97
C GLY A 160 -50.80 45.72 -24.34
N GLU A 161 -51.68 44.90 -23.77
CA GLU A 161 -52.71 45.02 -22.73
C GLU A 161 -53.22 43.57 -22.49
N ASP A 162 -53.80 43.31 -21.31
CA ASP A 162 -54.79 42.26 -20.99
C ASP A 162 -54.45 40.75 -20.91
N GLY A 163 -54.78 40.15 -19.75
CA GLY A 163 -55.29 38.78 -19.70
C GLY A 163 -54.91 37.94 -18.47
N GLU A 164 -55.69 38.08 -17.39
CA GLU A 164 -55.98 37.11 -16.31
C GLU A 164 -55.24 35.76 -16.29
N SER A 165 -54.66 35.39 -15.13
CA SER A 165 -55.12 34.26 -14.29
C SER A 165 -54.23 34.07 -13.04
N GLU A 166 -54.75 34.42 -11.85
CA GLU A 166 -54.42 33.75 -10.57
C GLU A 166 -55.20 32.42 -10.47
N PRO A 167 -55.07 31.55 -9.42
CA PRO A 167 -54.22 31.56 -8.21
C PRO A 167 -53.45 30.22 -7.98
N SER A 168 -52.53 30.09 -7.01
CA SER A 168 -52.73 29.47 -5.67
C SER A 168 -51.34 29.41 -4.98
N GLN A 169 -51.07 30.14 -3.89
CA GLN A 169 -51.16 29.76 -2.46
C GLN A 169 -50.47 28.44 -2.05
N ASP A 170 -49.37 28.55 -1.27
CA ASP A 170 -49.13 27.96 0.08
C ASP A 170 -47.64 28.22 0.42
N GLY A 171 -47.19 28.83 1.52
CA GLY A 171 -47.80 28.98 2.83
C GLY A 171 -47.06 28.13 3.88
N SER A 172 -45.80 28.41 4.22
CA SER A 172 -45.27 27.91 5.51
C SER A 172 -44.05 28.69 6.00
N ALA A 173 -44.30 29.54 6.99
CA ALA A 173 -43.35 29.99 7.99
C ALA A 173 -43.67 29.30 9.33
N SER A 174 -42.68 29.23 10.22
CA SER A 174 -42.73 29.08 11.69
C SER A 174 -41.69 28.03 12.14
N GLU A 175 -40.51 28.47 12.60
CA GLU A 175 -40.14 28.81 13.99
C GLU A 175 -39.62 27.61 14.78
N GLY A 176 -38.55 27.86 15.55
CA GLY A 176 -37.87 26.87 16.38
C GLY A 176 -36.62 27.45 17.04
N ASP A 177 -36.82 28.49 17.86
CA ASP A 177 -35.87 29.06 18.82
C ASP A 177 -35.51 28.11 19.98
N GLY A 178 -34.32 28.32 20.54
CA GLY A 178 -33.98 28.10 21.95
C GLY A 178 -33.51 26.69 22.35
N GLU A 179 -32.54 26.45 23.23
CA GLU A 179 -31.84 27.28 24.22
C GLU A 179 -30.57 26.55 24.74
N THR A 180 -29.71 27.31 25.44
CA THR A 180 -28.73 26.91 26.48
C THR A 180 -27.43 26.22 25.99
N SER A 181 -26.23 26.44 26.52
CA SER A 181 -25.67 27.18 27.67
C SER A 181 -24.16 27.28 27.34
N GLY A 182 -23.44 28.39 27.43
CA GLY A 182 -23.35 29.25 28.61
C GLY A 182 -22.44 28.60 29.66
N SER A 183 -21.11 28.69 29.49
CA SER A 183 -20.15 28.61 30.60
C SER A 183 -18.87 29.36 30.25
N ALA A 184 -18.72 30.54 30.85
CA ALA A 184 -17.50 31.32 30.92
C ALA A 184 -17.15 31.47 32.41
N GLU A 185 -15.91 31.12 32.78
CA GLU A 185 -15.17 31.60 33.95
C GLU A 185 -13.69 31.58 33.48
N ALA A 186 -13.04 32.74 33.32
CA ALA A 186 -12.27 33.48 34.35
C ALA A 186 -11.09 32.63 34.85
N THR A 187 -9.81 32.99 34.72
CA THR A 187 -9.05 34.21 35.09
C THR A 187 -7.67 34.11 34.41
N GLY A 188 -7.03 35.16 33.87
CA GLY A 188 -6.34 36.20 34.64
C GLY A 188 -4.90 35.77 35.01
N GLU A 189 -3.91 36.58 34.58
CA GLU A 189 -2.51 36.68 35.04
C GLU A 189 -1.38 36.13 34.13
N GLU A 190 -0.87 37.04 33.28
CA GLU A 190 0.54 37.25 32.91
C GLU A 190 1.23 38.11 34.02
N PRO A 191 2.57 38.33 34.12
CA PRO A 191 3.77 37.70 33.54
C PRO A 191 4.76 37.19 34.61
N SER A 192 5.79 36.43 34.20
CA SER A 192 7.06 36.34 34.97
C SER A 192 8.25 35.96 34.06
N ASP A 193 8.91 36.98 33.53
CA ASP A 193 10.38 37.06 33.39
C ASP A 193 10.77 38.16 34.42
N PRO A 194 11.95 38.17 35.10
CA PRO A 194 13.24 37.77 34.58
C PRO A 194 14.21 37.09 35.57
N SER A 195 15.31 36.53 35.05
CA SER A 195 16.65 36.67 35.66
C SER A 195 17.72 36.05 34.78
N GLU A 196 18.49 36.92 34.15
CA GLU A 196 19.89 36.71 33.83
C GLU A 196 20.68 36.29 35.09
N THR A 197 21.71 35.45 34.93
CA THR A 197 23.08 35.79 35.38
C THR A 197 24.11 34.78 34.84
N SER A 198 25.10 35.35 34.13
CA SER A 198 26.55 35.17 34.35
C SER A 198 27.14 33.74 34.27
N ALA A 199 27.83 33.41 33.18
CA ALA A 199 29.24 33.75 32.88
C ALA A 199 30.24 32.72 33.43
N THR A 200 31.06 32.15 32.55
CA THR A 200 32.50 32.45 32.42
C THR A 200 33.28 31.25 31.89
N SER A 201 34.07 31.51 30.83
CA SER A 201 35.33 30.88 30.38
C SER A 201 35.37 29.34 30.26
N GLU A 202 36.20 28.70 29.43
CA GLU A 202 37.54 29.06 29.01
C GLU A 202 37.88 28.33 27.69
N SER A 203 38.45 29.08 26.74
CA SER A 203 39.32 28.61 25.64
C SER A 203 40.69 28.23 26.25
N PRO A 204 41.62 27.47 25.61
CA PRO A 204 42.02 27.52 24.19
C PRO A 204 42.25 26.09 23.60
N GLU A 205 42.76 25.78 22.40
CA GLU A 205 43.90 26.30 21.65
C GLU A 205 43.99 25.66 20.23
N SER A 206 44.38 26.52 19.28
CA SER A 206 45.12 26.36 18.02
C SER A 206 45.51 24.99 17.44
N SER A 207 45.29 24.83 16.13
CA SER A 207 46.29 24.39 15.12
C SER A 207 45.78 24.78 13.71
N GLU A 208 46.22 25.90 13.09
CA GLU A 208 47.23 26.01 12.02
C GLU A 208 47.21 24.86 10.97
N SER A 209 46.80 25.10 9.72
CA SER A 209 47.54 25.65 8.57
C SER A 209 47.86 24.55 7.56
N SER A 210 47.38 24.69 6.33
CA SER A 210 48.15 24.39 5.11
C SER A 210 47.43 24.92 3.87
N GLU A 211 48.21 25.64 3.10
CA GLU A 211 47.93 26.47 1.94
C GLU A 211 48.11 25.76 0.60
N SER A 212 47.65 26.45 -0.46
CA SER A 212 48.16 26.45 -1.84
C SER A 212 47.83 25.27 -2.75
N SER A 213 47.13 25.54 -3.86
CA SER A 213 47.80 25.98 -5.09
C SER A 213 46.81 26.28 -6.22
N THR A 214 47.12 27.37 -6.90
CA THR A 214 46.55 27.89 -8.14
C THR A 214 46.92 27.03 -9.35
N SER A 215 46.03 26.90 -10.34
CA SER A 215 46.44 26.75 -11.74
C SER A 215 45.37 27.31 -12.68
N SER A 216 45.81 28.18 -13.58
CA SER A 216 45.02 28.84 -14.62
C SER A 216 45.64 28.47 -15.97
N GLU A 217 44.85 27.93 -16.90
CA GLU A 217 45.12 27.83 -18.36
C GLU A 217 43.73 27.88 -19.02
N ASP A 218 43.28 28.96 -19.66
CA ASP A 218 43.61 29.49 -20.99
C ASP A 218 43.40 28.50 -22.16
N SER A 219 42.30 28.68 -22.89
CA SER A 219 42.26 28.58 -24.37
C SER A 219 40.89 29.06 -24.88
N SER A 220 40.94 30.06 -25.76
CA SER A 220 39.83 30.56 -26.58
C SER A 220 39.74 29.74 -27.87
N ASP A 221 38.54 29.53 -28.42
CA ASP A 221 38.20 29.69 -29.85
C ASP A 221 36.71 29.31 -30.10
N GLU A 222 35.99 30.19 -30.80
CA GLU A 222 34.56 30.11 -31.17
C GLU A 222 34.33 29.38 -32.53
N PRO A 223 33.21 29.57 -33.30
CA PRO A 223 31.76 29.42 -33.07
C PRO A 223 31.07 28.49 -34.13
N SER A 224 29.72 28.41 -34.11
CA SER A 224 28.79 27.95 -35.18
C SER A 224 28.68 26.43 -35.43
N THR A 225 27.56 25.78 -35.78
CA THR A 225 26.18 26.12 -36.17
C THR A 225 25.33 24.83 -36.21
N SER A 226 24.00 24.99 -36.13
CA SER A 226 22.94 24.17 -36.76
C SER A 226 22.62 22.73 -36.31
N ALA A 227 21.52 22.63 -35.54
CA ALA A 227 20.28 21.87 -35.83
C ALA A 227 20.31 20.61 -36.71
N THR A 228 19.79 19.48 -36.19
CA THR A 228 18.51 18.82 -36.61
C THR A 228 18.47 17.34 -36.22
N SER A 229 17.53 17.04 -35.32
CA SER A 229 16.68 15.84 -35.14
C SER A 229 16.93 14.55 -35.94
N THR A 230 16.91 13.41 -35.24
CA THR A 230 16.22 12.13 -35.59
C THR A 230 16.26 11.25 -34.32
N ASP A 231 15.20 11.26 -33.52
CA ASP A 231 14.19 10.18 -33.45
C ASP A 231 14.77 8.79 -33.13
N SER A 232 14.69 8.43 -31.85
CA SER A 232 14.53 7.05 -31.39
C SER A 232 13.99 7.12 -29.98
N ALA A 233 12.66 7.20 -29.91
CA ALA A 233 11.92 6.92 -28.70
C ALA A 233 12.11 5.45 -28.34
N GLU A 234 13.02 5.17 -27.40
CA GLU A 234 12.83 4.05 -26.49
C GLU A 234 12.22 4.63 -25.22
N ALA A 235 10.90 4.71 -25.22
CA ALA A 235 10.13 4.82 -24.00
C ALA A 235 10.36 3.53 -23.20
N THR A 236 11.39 3.53 -22.35
CA THR A 236 11.36 2.68 -21.16
C THR A 236 10.36 3.31 -20.21
N GLU A 237 9.09 3.05 -20.46
CA GLU A 237 8.06 3.12 -19.42
C GLU A 237 8.53 2.17 -18.32
N THR A 238 9.08 2.71 -17.24
CA THR A 238 9.09 2.02 -15.95
C THR A 238 7.65 2.06 -15.44
N ALA A 239 6.76 1.35 -16.13
CA ALA A 239 5.53 0.88 -15.54
C ALA A 239 5.95 -0.09 -14.43
N ASP A 240 5.52 0.19 -13.20
CA ASP A 240 5.48 -0.80 -12.13
C ASP A 240 4.88 -2.10 -12.72
N ASP A 241 5.74 -3.08 -13.02
CA ASP A 241 5.38 -4.35 -13.67
C ASP A 241 4.70 -5.24 -12.62
N ALA A 242 3.50 -4.82 -12.22
CA ALA A 242 2.59 -5.66 -11.49
C ALA A 242 2.15 -6.76 -12.45
N ALA A 243 2.66 -7.96 -12.22
CA ALA A 243 2.39 -9.14 -13.04
C ALA A 243 0.90 -9.17 -13.42
N PRO A 244 0.58 -9.22 -14.73
CA PRO A 244 -0.79 -9.04 -15.19
C PRO A 244 -1.71 -10.08 -14.54
N TRP A 245 -2.92 -9.65 -14.15
CA TRP A 245 -3.85 -10.43 -13.31
C TRP A 245 -4.15 -11.86 -13.81
N TRP A 246 -3.98 -12.12 -15.12
CA TRP A 246 -4.12 -13.46 -15.69
C TRP A 246 -3.03 -14.44 -15.21
N LEU A 247 -1.81 -13.97 -14.87
CA LEU A 247 -0.76 -14.80 -14.27
C LEU A 247 -1.20 -15.31 -12.89
N TRP A 248 -1.79 -14.45 -12.06
CA TRP A 248 -2.34 -14.86 -10.77
C TRP A 248 -3.51 -15.83 -10.92
N LEU A 249 -4.33 -15.67 -11.96
CA LEU A 249 -5.39 -16.62 -12.30
C LEU A 249 -4.82 -18.01 -12.67
N LEU A 250 -3.75 -18.07 -13.47
CA LEU A 250 -3.07 -19.32 -13.80
C LEU A 250 -2.45 -19.99 -12.58
N VAL A 251 -1.85 -19.21 -11.67
CA VAL A 251 -1.31 -19.70 -10.40
C VAL A 251 -2.41 -20.29 -9.52
N ALA A 252 -3.53 -19.58 -9.35
CA ALA A 252 -4.68 -20.06 -8.58
C ALA A 252 -5.27 -21.36 -9.16
N LEU A 253 -5.35 -21.46 -10.49
CA LEU A 253 -5.84 -22.64 -11.18
C LEU A 253 -4.89 -23.84 -11.01
N GLY A 254 -3.57 -23.60 -11.07
CA GLY A 254 -2.55 -24.60 -10.78
C GLY A 254 -2.63 -25.13 -9.33
N ALA A 255 -2.84 -24.23 -8.36
CA ALA A 255 -3.01 -24.61 -6.95
C ALA A 255 -4.27 -25.47 -6.75
N LEU A 256 -5.39 -25.10 -7.35
CA LEU A 256 -6.64 -25.88 -7.29
C LEU A 256 -6.49 -27.28 -7.90
N ALA A 257 -5.77 -27.40 -9.02
CA ALA A 257 -5.51 -28.69 -9.66
C ALA A 257 -4.65 -29.61 -8.76
N LEU A 258 -3.64 -29.06 -8.09
CA LEU A 258 -2.82 -29.81 -7.13
C LEU A 258 -3.62 -30.26 -5.90
N ILE A 259 -4.46 -29.38 -5.34
CA ILE A 259 -5.33 -29.72 -4.19
C ILE A 259 -6.33 -30.80 -4.59
N GLY A 260 -7.00 -30.66 -5.73
CA GLY A 260 -7.94 -31.66 -6.25
C GLY A 260 -7.26 -33.00 -6.52
N GLY A 261 -6.05 -32.98 -7.09
CA GLY A 261 -5.23 -34.17 -7.29
C GLY A 261 -4.86 -34.86 -5.98
N LEU A 262 -4.49 -34.10 -4.95
CA LEU A 262 -4.17 -34.60 -3.61
C LEU A 262 -5.39 -35.23 -2.92
N ILE A 263 -6.54 -34.57 -2.95
CA ILE A 263 -7.79 -35.11 -2.39
C ILE A 263 -8.14 -36.43 -3.08
N THR A 264 -8.05 -36.48 -4.41
CA THR A 264 -8.33 -37.69 -5.20
C THR A 264 -7.34 -38.81 -4.89
N TYR A 265 -6.05 -38.48 -4.74
CA TYR A 265 -5.01 -39.43 -4.37
C TYR A 265 -5.22 -40.02 -2.97
N LEU A 266 -5.59 -39.19 -2.00
CA LEU A 266 -5.89 -39.63 -0.63
C LEU A 266 -7.17 -40.47 -0.57
N ALA A 267 -8.22 -40.07 -1.28
CA ALA A 267 -9.46 -40.84 -1.39
C ALA A 267 -9.21 -42.23 -2.00
N ARG A 268 -8.35 -42.33 -3.03
CA ARG A 268 -7.94 -43.61 -3.64
C ARG A 268 -6.99 -44.45 -2.78
N ARG A 269 -6.43 -43.89 -1.72
CA ARG A 269 -5.52 -44.61 -0.81
C ARG A 269 -6.27 -45.28 0.34
N GLY A 270 -7.40 -44.72 0.78
CA GLY A 270 -8.20 -45.24 1.90
C GLY A 270 -8.88 -46.60 1.68
N ASP A 271 -9.10 -47.01 0.42
CA ASP A 271 -9.77 -48.28 0.10
C ASP A 271 -8.88 -49.55 0.21
N ARG A 272 -7.59 -49.43 0.54
CA ARG A 272 -6.67 -50.58 0.55
C ARG A 272 -6.55 -51.32 1.89
N ASP A 273 -7.14 -50.80 2.96
CA ASP A 273 -6.97 -51.36 4.32
C ASP A 273 -8.24 -52.07 4.86
N ALA A 274 -9.30 -52.21 4.06
CA ALA A 274 -10.55 -52.84 4.48
C ALA A 274 -10.57 -54.38 4.36
N ASP A 275 -9.49 -55.04 3.93
CA ASP A 275 -9.48 -56.48 3.62
C ASP A 275 -8.53 -57.31 4.50
N TYR A 276 -8.10 -56.79 5.65
CA TYR A 276 -7.19 -57.49 6.56
C TYR A 276 -7.84 -58.07 7.83
N ASP A 277 -9.14 -57.87 8.05
CA ASP A 277 -9.80 -58.25 9.32
C ASP A 277 -10.78 -59.44 9.23
N LEU A 278 -10.72 -60.25 8.16
CA LEU A 278 -11.63 -61.40 7.97
C LEU A 278 -10.97 -62.79 8.10
N ARG A 279 -9.76 -62.91 8.67
CA ARG A 279 -9.03 -64.21 8.72
C ARG A 279 -8.64 -64.74 10.11
N SER A 280 -9.08 -64.12 11.20
CA SER A 280 -8.74 -64.59 12.56
C SER A 280 -9.74 -65.58 13.19
N ASP A 281 -10.98 -65.72 12.71
CA ASP A 281 -12.02 -66.48 13.45
C ASP A 281 -12.34 -67.88 12.91
N ARG A 282 -11.34 -68.68 12.53
CA ARG A 282 -11.61 -70.11 12.27
C ARG A 282 -10.47 -71.03 12.69
N TYR A 283 -10.28 -71.14 13.99
CA TYR A 283 -9.75 -72.33 14.65
C TYR A 283 -10.37 -72.44 16.03
N ASP A 284 -11.59 -72.98 16.09
CA ASP A 284 -12.06 -73.67 17.29
C ASP A 284 -13.07 -74.77 16.92
N ASP A 285 -13.01 -75.84 17.70
CA ASP A 285 -13.91 -76.99 17.81
C ASP A 285 -13.92 -78.10 16.75
N GLY A 286 -13.39 -79.26 17.16
CA GLY A 286 -13.61 -80.55 16.51
C GLY A 286 -12.84 -81.69 17.17
N GLU A 287 -13.15 -82.03 18.42
CA GLU A 287 -12.81 -83.34 19.01
C GLU A 287 -13.37 -84.49 18.15
N PRO A 288 -12.58 -85.52 17.81
CA PRO A 288 -13.13 -86.82 17.45
C PRO A 288 -13.13 -87.77 18.66
N ASP A 289 -14.34 -88.03 19.14
CA ASP A 289 -14.73 -89.16 19.98
C ASP A 289 -14.30 -90.50 19.33
N VAL A 290 -13.41 -91.24 19.99
CA VAL A 290 -13.10 -92.64 19.65
C VAL A 290 -13.09 -93.51 20.89
N ARG A 291 -14.27 -93.77 21.45
CA ARG A 291 -14.51 -95.00 22.22
C ARG A 291 -15.32 -96.00 21.40
N ARG A 292 -14.69 -97.12 21.01
CA ARG A 292 -14.97 -98.47 21.54
C ARG A 292 -14.65 -99.60 20.54
N LEU A 293 -13.97 -100.62 21.10
CA LEU A 293 -14.13 -102.07 20.85
C LEU A 293 -13.67 -102.56 19.46
N ARG A 294 -12.96 -103.68 19.27
CA ARG A 294 -12.63 -104.84 20.12
C ARG A 294 -11.73 -105.77 19.28
N ASP A 295 -10.92 -106.58 19.98
CA ASP A 295 -10.38 -107.90 19.59
C ASP A 295 -9.42 -107.92 18.37
N ASP A 296 -8.16 -108.33 18.49
CA ASP A 296 -7.79 -109.74 18.68
C ASP A 296 -6.44 -109.94 19.42
N ASP A 297 -6.38 -111.09 20.07
CA ASP A 297 -5.53 -111.58 21.17
C ASP A 297 -4.15 -112.13 20.68
N PRO A 298 -3.18 -112.41 21.59
CA PRO A 298 -1.78 -112.66 21.28
C PRO A 298 -1.40 -114.15 21.23
N ARG A 299 -0.23 -114.44 20.63
CA ARG A 299 0.90 -115.16 21.24
C ARG A 299 2.10 -115.22 20.30
#